data_AF-A0A916J0P6-F1
#
_entry.id   AF-A0A916J0P6-F1
#
_cell.length_a   1.000
_cell.length_b   1.000
_cell.length_c   1.000
_cell.angle_alpha   90.00
_cell.angle_beta   90.00
_cell.angle_gamma   90.00
#
_symmetry.space_group_name_H-M   'P 1'
#
loop_
_entity.id
_entity.type
_entity.pdbx_description
1 polymer ?
#
loop_
_entity_poly.entity_id
_entity_poly.type
_entity_poly.pdbx_seq_one_letter_code
_entity_poly.pdbx_strand_id
1 'polypeptide(L)'
;MPTPSIRRARRQVGALLRGLLCGATLLATPAQPAQGDQPGIAFSALRPGGQLPADWKNLPVVHGKALTRYSLVTDGATTVLQADASASASALMHEGNIDLSRTPVVAWRWKAQAPVEGANSSEGSKEDAPARLVFFFDGDKDKLAFGDRASIQLAKRFGGEDLPYATLMYIWSTTAAPGSVIPNPHTGRVQMIVVSGRPGDAGQWQNLRRNIAQDYEQVFHEPPGKITGYGMLTDTDNTGATTRAWYGDLRFLPAR
;
A
#
# COMPACT_ATOMS: atom_id res chain seq x y z
N MET A 1 23.73 -71.51 43.46
CA MET A 1 23.62 -72.80 42.72
C MET A 1 22.47 -72.67 41.70
N PRO A 2 22.51 -73.39 40.56
CA PRO A 2 22.54 -72.86 39.19
C PRO A 2 21.16 -72.66 38.53
N THR A 3 21.04 -71.80 37.50
CA THR A 3 20.84 -72.08 36.05
C THR A 3 20.32 -70.77 35.36
N PRO A 4 20.02 -70.68 34.04
CA PRO A 4 20.93 -70.74 32.89
C PRO A 4 20.64 -69.64 31.82
N SER A 5 21.42 -69.68 30.72
CA SER A 5 21.00 -69.32 29.34
C SER A 5 20.95 -67.81 29.00
N ILE A 6 21.17 -67.30 27.77
CA ILE A 6 20.97 -67.79 26.40
C ILE A 6 22.08 -67.20 25.50
N ARG A 7 22.61 -68.02 24.58
CA ARG A 7 23.50 -67.58 23.48
C ARG A 7 22.73 -66.71 22.47
N ARG A 8 23.23 -65.51 22.18
CA ARG A 8 22.72 -64.64 21.13
C ARG A 8 23.10 -65.16 19.75
N ALA A 9 22.09 -65.55 18.96
CA ALA A 9 22.21 -65.74 17.52
C ALA A 9 22.09 -64.38 16.82
N ARG A 10 23.12 -63.97 16.08
CA ARG A 10 23.07 -62.85 15.13
C ARG A 10 22.18 -63.26 13.95
N ARG A 11 21.07 -62.55 13.73
CA ARG A 11 20.36 -62.53 12.46
C ARG A 11 20.66 -61.22 11.75
N GLN A 12 21.26 -61.33 10.56
CA GLN A 12 21.29 -60.27 9.56
C GLN A 12 19.86 -60.02 9.08
N VAL A 13 19.45 -58.75 9.04
CA VAL A 13 18.25 -58.32 8.33
C VAL A 13 18.71 -57.35 7.25
N GLY A 14 18.44 -57.72 6.00
CA GLY A 14 18.83 -57.00 4.81
C GLY A 14 18.17 -55.63 4.71
N ALA A 15 18.91 -54.71 4.11
CA ALA A 15 18.46 -53.38 3.76
C ALA A 15 17.36 -53.45 2.70
N LEU A 16 16.19 -52.89 3.02
CA LEU A 16 15.17 -52.52 2.04
C LEU A 16 15.23 -51.00 1.87
N LEU A 17 15.94 -50.54 0.82
CA LEU A 17 15.80 -49.18 0.30
C LEU A 17 14.43 -49.06 -0.36
N ARG A 18 13.45 -48.52 0.39
CA ARG A 18 12.23 -47.96 -0.19
C ARG A 18 12.53 -46.53 -0.61
N GLY A 19 12.65 -46.30 -1.92
CA GLY A 19 12.75 -44.96 -2.49
C GLY A 19 11.52 -44.14 -2.13
N LEU A 20 11.71 -43.06 -1.36
CA LEU A 20 10.76 -41.95 -1.34
C LEU A 20 10.99 -41.15 -2.63
N LEU A 21 10.12 -41.32 -3.61
CA LEU A 21 9.89 -40.24 -4.58
C LEU A 21 9.22 -39.10 -3.80
N CYS A 22 10.03 -38.14 -3.32
CA CYS A 22 9.52 -36.82 -2.99
C CYS A 22 9.08 -36.16 -4.30
N GLY A 23 7.82 -36.37 -4.68
CA GLY A 23 7.18 -35.54 -5.68
C GLY A 23 7.12 -34.11 -5.15
N ALA A 24 8.06 -33.28 -5.56
CA ALA A 24 7.99 -31.84 -5.34
C ALA A 24 6.81 -31.33 -6.16
N THR A 25 5.63 -31.26 -5.53
CA THR A 25 4.52 -30.48 -6.07
C THR A 25 4.96 -29.03 -6.04
N LEU A 26 5.42 -28.53 -7.18
CA LEU A 26 5.53 -27.10 -7.45
C LEU A 26 4.13 -26.53 -7.29
N LEU A 27 3.84 -25.99 -6.10
CA LEU A 27 2.69 -25.12 -5.91
C LEU A 27 2.91 -23.93 -6.82
N ALA A 28 2.24 -23.91 -7.97
CA ALA A 28 2.23 -22.75 -8.84
C ALA A 28 1.70 -21.58 -8.01
N THR A 29 2.53 -20.56 -7.81
CA THR A 29 2.10 -19.29 -7.25
C THR A 29 0.96 -18.78 -8.14
N PRO A 30 -0.22 -18.45 -7.58
CA PRO A 30 -1.32 -17.94 -8.38
C PRO A 30 -0.82 -16.68 -9.10
N ALA A 31 -0.89 -16.71 -10.44
CA ALA A 31 -0.51 -15.58 -11.26
C ALA A 31 -1.40 -14.39 -10.91
N GLN A 32 -0.80 -13.23 -10.63
CA GLN A 32 -1.57 -11.99 -10.46
C GLN A 32 -2.38 -11.71 -11.73
N PRO A 33 -3.63 -11.22 -11.60
CA PRO A 33 -4.44 -10.85 -12.75
C PRO A 33 -3.69 -9.86 -13.65
N ALA A 34 -3.89 -9.99 -14.96
CA ALA A 34 -3.30 -9.07 -15.93
C ALA A 34 -3.87 -7.65 -15.74
N GLN A 35 -3.08 -6.63 -16.07
CA GLN A 35 -3.56 -5.25 -16.09
C GLN A 35 -4.75 -5.11 -17.06
N GLY A 36 -5.88 -4.59 -16.56
CA GLY A 36 -7.03 -4.23 -17.40
C GLY A 36 -6.75 -3.06 -18.35
N ASP A 37 -7.65 -2.82 -19.29
CA ASP A 37 -7.45 -1.80 -20.34
C ASP A 37 -7.47 -0.35 -19.83
N GLN A 38 -8.18 -0.10 -18.72
CA GLN A 38 -8.30 1.20 -18.07
C GLN A 38 -8.10 1.05 -16.56
N PRO A 39 -6.86 0.80 -16.10
CA PRO A 39 -6.56 0.63 -14.69
C PRO A 39 -6.89 1.89 -13.87
N GLY A 40 -7.40 1.70 -12.66
CA GLY A 40 -7.85 2.77 -11.77
C GLY A 40 -9.27 2.52 -11.26
N ILE A 41 -10.00 3.60 -10.97
CA ILE A 41 -11.41 3.57 -10.57
C ILE A 41 -12.12 4.85 -11.04
N ALA A 42 -13.32 4.68 -11.61
CA ALA A 42 -14.21 5.77 -11.98
C ALA A 42 -15.34 5.90 -10.96
N PHE A 43 -15.11 6.61 -9.86
CA PHE A 43 -16.15 6.89 -8.87
C PHE A 43 -17.35 7.61 -9.49
N SER A 44 -17.11 8.45 -10.49
CA SER A 44 -18.12 9.17 -11.26
C SER A 44 -19.16 8.26 -11.93
N ALA A 45 -18.81 7.01 -12.22
CA ALA A 45 -19.70 6.00 -12.81
C ALA A 45 -20.50 5.21 -11.76
N LEU A 46 -20.21 5.40 -10.46
CA LEU A 46 -20.89 4.71 -9.37
C LEU A 46 -22.09 5.53 -8.87
N ARG A 47 -22.97 4.87 -8.12
CA ARG A 47 -24.16 5.51 -7.53
C ARG A 47 -23.81 6.10 -6.16
N PRO A 48 -24.17 7.37 -5.87
CA PRO A 48 -24.10 7.92 -4.52
C PRO A 48 -24.91 7.06 -3.55
N GLY A 49 -24.37 6.84 -2.34
CA GLY A 49 -24.94 5.94 -1.33
C GLY A 49 -24.83 4.44 -1.67
N GLY A 50 -24.27 4.08 -2.84
CA GLY A 50 -24.02 2.70 -3.23
C GLY A 50 -22.86 2.06 -2.47
N GLN A 51 -22.68 0.76 -2.69
CA GLN A 51 -21.52 0.03 -2.19
C GLN A 51 -20.27 0.35 -3.03
N LEU A 52 -19.12 0.31 -2.38
CA LEU A 52 -17.83 0.34 -3.08
C LEU A 52 -17.63 -0.97 -3.85
N PRO A 53 -16.87 -0.96 -4.97
CA PRO A 53 -16.54 -2.19 -5.68
C PRO A 53 -15.88 -3.22 -4.75
N ALA A 54 -16.22 -4.50 -4.91
CA ALA A 54 -15.84 -5.55 -3.96
C ALA A 54 -14.33 -5.82 -3.90
N ASP A 55 -13.60 -5.47 -4.95
CA ASP A 55 -12.16 -5.50 -5.10
C ASP A 55 -11.44 -4.33 -4.42
N TRP A 56 -12.18 -3.34 -3.88
CA TRP A 56 -11.66 -2.26 -3.06
C TRP A 56 -11.93 -2.51 -1.57
N LYS A 57 -10.85 -2.69 -0.81
CA LYS A 57 -10.91 -3.07 0.61
C LYS A 57 -10.48 -1.90 1.48
N ASN A 58 -11.21 -1.64 2.56
CA ASN A 58 -10.79 -0.69 3.59
C ASN A 58 -9.85 -1.40 4.58
N LEU A 59 -8.55 -1.25 4.40
CA LEU A 59 -7.52 -1.97 5.15
C LEU A 59 -6.98 -1.12 6.31
N PRO A 60 -6.81 -1.70 7.51
CA PRO A 60 -6.18 -1.01 8.63
C PRO A 60 -4.72 -0.67 8.29
N VAL A 61 -4.29 0.54 8.63
CA VAL A 61 -2.87 0.95 8.54
C VAL A 61 -2.16 0.75 9.88
N VAL A 62 -2.90 0.90 10.99
CA VAL A 62 -2.40 0.70 12.34
C VAL A 62 -3.33 -0.25 13.10
N HIS A 63 -2.76 -1.28 13.72
CA HIS A 63 -3.55 -2.25 14.48
C HIS A 63 -4.26 -1.57 15.67
N GLY A 64 -5.53 -1.92 15.89
CA GLY A 64 -6.32 -1.42 17.02
C GLY A 64 -6.84 0.02 16.89
N LYS A 65 -6.55 0.72 15.78
CA LYS A 65 -7.13 2.04 15.49
C LYS A 65 -8.45 1.92 14.75
N ALA A 66 -9.31 2.91 14.92
CA ALA A 66 -10.55 3.00 14.14
C ALA A 66 -10.22 3.17 12.65
N LEU A 67 -11.11 2.67 11.79
CA LEU A 67 -10.98 2.83 10.35
C LEU A 67 -11.64 4.14 9.90
N THR A 68 -11.01 4.78 8.93
CA THR A 68 -11.61 5.89 8.18
C THR A 68 -12.87 5.41 7.47
N ARG A 69 -13.94 6.20 7.53
CA ARG A 69 -15.20 5.88 6.88
C ARG A 69 -15.18 6.39 5.44
N TYR A 70 -15.39 5.47 4.50
CA TYR A 70 -15.49 5.77 3.08
C TYR A 70 -16.93 5.62 2.60
N SER A 71 -17.43 6.60 1.85
CA SER A 71 -18.78 6.57 1.27
C SER A 71 -18.83 7.23 -0.10
N LEU A 72 -19.68 6.72 -0.99
CA LEU A 72 -19.97 7.38 -2.26
C LEU A 72 -20.99 8.50 -2.03
N VAL A 73 -20.66 9.72 -2.42
CA VAL A 73 -21.53 10.90 -2.24
C VAL A 73 -21.61 11.70 -3.53
N THR A 74 -22.60 12.58 -3.61
CA THR A 74 -22.73 13.55 -4.69
C THR A 74 -21.91 14.80 -4.38
N ASP A 75 -21.07 15.24 -5.31
CA ASP A 75 -20.45 16.56 -5.34
C ASP A 75 -20.86 17.25 -6.66
N GLY A 76 -21.82 18.18 -6.58
CA GLY A 76 -22.47 18.76 -7.76
C GLY A 76 -23.25 17.71 -8.56
N ALA A 77 -22.84 17.46 -9.81
CA ALA A 77 -23.44 16.47 -10.69
C ALA A 77 -22.63 15.16 -10.79
N THR A 78 -21.59 15.00 -9.97
CA THR A 78 -20.66 13.86 -10.05
C THR A 78 -20.64 13.07 -8.75
N THR A 79 -20.59 11.74 -8.86
CA THR A 79 -20.31 10.87 -7.72
C THR A 79 -18.82 10.92 -7.39
N VAL A 80 -18.50 11.07 -6.10
CA VAL A 80 -17.13 11.07 -5.58
C VAL A 80 -17.04 10.18 -4.35
N LEU A 81 -15.83 9.75 -4.01
CA LEU A 81 -15.56 9.07 -2.75
C LEU A 81 -15.32 10.11 -1.66
N GLN A 82 -16.13 10.13 -0.61
CA GLN A 82 -15.85 10.86 0.61
C GLN A 82 -15.10 9.96 1.60
N ALA A 83 -14.10 10.53 2.27
CA ALA A 83 -13.38 9.93 3.38
C ALA A 83 -13.57 10.81 4.62
N ASP A 84 -14.09 10.25 5.70
CA ASP A 84 -14.21 10.89 7.00
C ASP A 84 -13.29 10.18 8.00
N ALA A 85 -12.29 10.88 8.52
CA ALA A 85 -11.40 10.37 9.55
C ALA A 85 -11.59 11.13 10.86
N SER A 86 -11.53 10.40 11.97
CA SER A 86 -11.67 10.92 13.33
C SER A 86 -10.87 10.04 14.29
N ALA A 87 -9.67 10.49 14.67
CA ALA A 87 -8.70 9.67 15.41
C ALA A 87 -8.52 8.26 14.79
N SER A 88 -8.56 8.20 13.44
CA SER A 88 -8.64 6.98 12.66
C SER A 88 -7.61 6.98 11.53
N ALA A 89 -7.21 5.79 11.08
CA ALA A 89 -6.34 5.61 9.92
C ALA A 89 -6.66 4.30 9.21
N SER A 90 -7.02 4.40 7.94
CA SER A 90 -7.16 3.24 7.06
C SER A 90 -7.04 3.64 5.60
N ALA A 91 -6.63 2.69 4.77
CA ALA A 91 -6.48 2.90 3.34
C ALA A 91 -7.56 2.12 2.58
N LEU A 92 -8.28 2.79 1.69
CA LEU A 92 -9.14 2.13 0.72
C LEU A 92 -8.28 1.67 -0.48
N MET A 93 -7.94 0.39 -0.49
CA MET A 93 -6.92 -0.20 -1.36
C MET A 93 -7.51 -1.18 -2.36
N HIS A 94 -6.90 -1.22 -3.53
CA HIS A 94 -7.14 -2.19 -4.58
C HIS A 94 -5.84 -2.94 -4.89
N GLU A 95 -5.91 -4.27 -4.97
CA GLU A 95 -4.80 -5.11 -5.41
C GLU A 95 -4.63 -4.97 -6.92
N GLY A 96 -3.46 -4.56 -7.38
CA GLY A 96 -3.21 -4.23 -8.78
C GLY A 96 -2.01 -4.95 -9.35
N ASN A 97 -1.88 -4.94 -10.67
CA ASN A 97 -0.68 -5.36 -11.38
C ASN A 97 -0.45 -4.34 -12.50
N ILE A 98 0.00 -3.14 -12.12
CA ILE A 98 0.19 -2.05 -13.08
C ILE A 98 1.62 -2.09 -13.61
N ASP A 99 1.72 -2.31 -14.91
CA ASP A 99 2.94 -2.22 -15.70
C ASP A 99 3.19 -0.76 -16.10
N LEU A 100 4.18 -0.16 -15.44
CA LEU A 100 4.56 1.22 -15.68
C LEU A 100 5.26 1.45 -17.02
N SER A 101 5.67 0.39 -17.73
CA SER A 101 6.10 0.55 -19.13
C SER A 101 4.93 0.86 -20.07
N ARG A 102 3.70 0.47 -19.69
CA ARG A 102 2.47 0.72 -20.45
C ARG A 102 1.74 1.97 -19.99
N THR A 103 1.59 2.13 -18.67
CA THR A 103 0.82 3.23 -18.07
C THR A 103 1.60 3.94 -16.96
N PRO A 104 2.70 4.66 -17.27
CA PRO A 104 3.57 5.32 -16.28
C PRO A 104 2.95 6.55 -15.61
N VAL A 105 1.83 7.04 -16.12
CA VAL A 105 1.21 8.28 -15.63
C VAL A 105 -0.01 7.94 -14.80
N VAL A 106 -0.15 8.58 -13.64
CA VAL A 106 -1.37 8.55 -12.85
C VAL A 106 -2.03 9.93 -12.83
N ALA A 107 -3.35 9.95 -13.01
CA ALA A 107 -4.16 11.16 -13.00
C ALA A 107 -5.36 10.98 -12.07
N TRP A 108 -5.58 11.97 -11.19
CA TRP A 108 -6.66 11.97 -10.22
C TRP A 108 -7.05 13.38 -9.82
N ARG A 109 -8.09 13.50 -9.00
CA ARG A 109 -8.38 14.74 -8.29
C ARG A 109 -8.78 14.45 -6.86
N TRP A 110 -8.48 15.38 -5.97
CA TRP A 110 -8.97 15.34 -4.59
C TRP A 110 -9.37 16.73 -4.11
N LYS A 111 -10.09 16.77 -3.00
CA LYS A 111 -10.43 17.99 -2.25
C LYS A 111 -10.28 17.67 -0.77
N ALA A 112 -9.54 18.47 -0.03
CA ALA A 112 -9.52 18.41 1.43
C ALA A 112 -10.44 19.51 1.98
N GLN A 113 -11.26 19.22 2.99
CA GLN A 113 -12.11 20.25 3.61
C GLN A 113 -11.27 21.35 4.24
N ALA A 114 -10.22 20.96 4.97
CA ALA A 114 -9.33 21.83 5.71
C ALA A 114 -7.98 21.12 5.95
N PRO A 115 -6.93 21.85 6.37
CA PRO A 115 -5.76 21.25 6.99
C PRO A 115 -6.11 20.40 8.21
N VAL A 116 -5.33 19.35 8.45
CA VAL A 116 -5.33 18.64 9.73
C VAL A 116 -4.58 19.51 10.74
N GLU A 117 -5.26 19.90 11.80
CA GLU A 117 -4.68 20.74 12.85
C GLU A 117 -3.51 20.03 13.54
N GLY A 118 -2.38 20.72 13.67
CA GLY A 118 -1.19 20.17 14.33
C GLY A 118 -0.41 19.12 13.52
N ALA A 119 -0.86 18.77 12.31
CA ALA A 119 -0.17 17.80 11.47
C ALA A 119 1.16 18.33 10.94
N ASN A 120 2.17 17.45 10.92
CA ASN A 120 3.44 17.64 10.24
C ASN A 120 3.98 16.30 9.75
N SER A 121 3.96 16.08 8.44
CA SER A 121 4.37 14.81 7.83
C SER A 121 5.86 14.46 8.02
N SER A 122 6.71 15.40 8.46
CA SER A 122 8.11 15.09 8.80
C SER A 122 8.30 14.61 10.25
N GLU A 123 7.27 14.67 11.08
CA GLU A 123 7.29 14.27 12.48
C GLU A 123 6.37 13.07 12.70
N GLY A 124 6.93 11.90 13.05
CA GLY A 124 6.17 10.66 13.13
C GLY A 124 4.99 10.66 14.12
N SER A 125 5.01 11.51 15.16
CA SER A 125 3.88 11.66 16.10
C SER A 125 2.80 12.64 15.63
N LYS A 126 2.95 13.24 14.45
CA LYS A 126 2.04 14.22 13.84
C LYS A 126 1.81 13.92 12.36
N GLU A 127 2.11 12.70 11.93
CA GLU A 127 2.16 12.28 10.52
C GLU A 127 0.75 11.96 10.02
N ASP A 128 -0.11 12.97 9.95
CA ASP A 128 -1.48 12.85 9.43
C ASP A 128 -1.65 13.69 8.17
N ALA A 129 -2.49 13.23 7.24
CA ALA A 129 -2.86 14.00 6.07
C ALA A 129 -4.36 13.85 5.75
N PRO A 130 -5.03 14.95 5.33
CA PRO A 130 -6.42 14.85 4.93
C PRO A 130 -6.58 14.05 3.64
N ALA A 131 -5.54 13.94 2.81
CA ALA A 131 -5.56 13.09 1.64
C ALA A 131 -4.20 12.54 1.26
N ARG A 132 -4.16 11.24 0.94
CA ARG A 132 -3.02 10.55 0.35
C ARG A 132 -3.46 9.63 -0.78
N LEU A 133 -2.60 9.48 -1.77
CA LEU A 133 -2.69 8.44 -2.80
C LEU A 133 -1.46 7.56 -2.67
N VAL A 134 -1.68 6.27 -2.44
CA VAL A 134 -0.66 5.30 -2.01
C VAL A 134 -0.44 4.27 -3.10
N PHE A 135 0.82 3.90 -3.33
CA PHE A 135 1.21 2.88 -4.32
C PHE A 135 2.24 1.93 -3.71
N PHE A 136 2.01 0.64 -3.85
CA PHE A 136 2.90 -0.44 -3.44
C PHE A 136 3.60 -1.01 -4.65
N PHE A 137 4.92 -1.11 -4.57
CA PHE A 137 5.77 -1.62 -5.64
C PHE A 137 6.34 -2.98 -5.26
N ASP A 138 6.43 -3.88 -6.25
CA ASP A 138 7.28 -5.06 -6.15
C ASP A 138 8.75 -4.72 -6.41
N GLY A 139 9.62 -5.69 -6.12
CA GLY A 139 11.05 -5.56 -6.29
C GLY A 139 11.80 -6.68 -5.60
N ASP A 140 13.09 -6.77 -5.89
CA ASP A 140 13.98 -7.79 -5.35
C ASP A 140 14.46 -7.39 -3.94
N LYS A 141 13.77 -7.89 -2.91
CA LYS A 141 14.05 -7.60 -1.50
C LYS A 141 15.49 -7.97 -1.09
N ASP A 142 16.17 -8.86 -1.79
CA ASP A 142 17.55 -9.22 -1.46
C ASP A 142 18.53 -8.09 -1.77
N LYS A 143 18.18 -7.19 -2.71
CA LYS A 143 18.96 -6.00 -3.08
C LYS A 143 18.84 -4.84 -2.10
N LEU A 144 17.89 -4.89 -1.17
CA LEU A 144 17.70 -3.83 -0.18
C LEU A 144 18.91 -3.71 0.76
N ALA A 145 19.13 -2.52 1.31
CA ALA A 145 20.12 -2.34 2.37
C ALA A 145 19.80 -3.27 3.57
N PHE A 146 20.83 -3.69 4.31
CA PHE A 146 20.65 -4.63 5.42
C PHE A 146 19.60 -4.15 6.44
N GLY A 147 19.61 -2.87 6.78
CA GLY A 147 18.62 -2.27 7.69
C GLY A 147 17.18 -2.40 7.17
N ASP A 148 16.94 -2.08 5.90
CA ASP A 148 15.62 -2.22 5.28
C ASP A 148 15.14 -3.68 5.26
N ARG A 149 16.03 -4.62 4.91
CA ARG A 149 15.71 -6.06 4.96
C ARG A 149 15.35 -6.51 6.36
N ALA A 150 16.13 -6.10 7.37
CA ALA A 150 15.88 -6.46 8.76
C ALA A 150 14.52 -5.92 9.24
N SER A 151 14.17 -4.68 8.90
CA SER A 151 12.87 -4.07 9.21
C SER A 151 11.71 -4.81 8.56
N ILE A 152 11.80 -5.15 7.27
CA ILE A 152 10.76 -5.92 6.56
C ILE A 152 10.59 -7.31 7.16
N GLN A 153 11.69 -8.00 7.48
CA GLN A 153 11.63 -9.32 8.11
C GLN A 153 11.03 -9.26 9.52
N LEU A 154 11.32 -8.20 10.28
CA LEU A 154 10.73 -7.97 11.59
C LEU A 154 9.22 -7.75 11.48
N ALA A 155 8.79 -6.87 10.58
CA ALA A 155 7.37 -6.63 10.31
C ALA A 155 6.64 -7.92 9.90
N LYS A 156 7.24 -8.73 9.04
CA LYS A 156 6.68 -10.03 8.64
C LYS A 156 6.59 -11.02 9.81
N ARG A 157 7.63 -11.09 10.64
CA ARG A 157 7.69 -12.04 11.77
C ARG A 157 6.70 -11.69 12.89
N PHE A 158 6.50 -10.41 13.16
CA PHE A 158 5.68 -9.95 14.29
C PHE A 158 4.27 -9.52 13.87
N GLY A 159 4.10 -9.01 12.64
CA GLY A 159 2.82 -8.56 12.08
C GLY A 159 2.18 -9.52 11.08
N GLY A 160 2.91 -10.53 10.59
CA GLY A 160 2.37 -11.54 9.66
C GLY A 160 2.21 -11.09 8.21
N GLU A 161 2.47 -9.82 7.90
CA GLU A 161 2.29 -9.25 6.56
C GLU A 161 3.62 -9.19 5.77
N ASP A 162 3.56 -9.56 4.49
CA ASP A 162 4.68 -9.36 3.57
C ASP A 162 4.64 -7.92 3.03
N LEU A 163 5.44 -7.03 3.62
CA LEU A 163 5.49 -5.63 3.20
C LEU A 163 5.93 -5.48 1.74
N PRO A 164 5.46 -4.44 1.02
CA PRO A 164 5.93 -4.15 -0.32
C PRO A 164 7.43 -3.85 -0.36
N TYR A 165 8.03 -3.93 -1.54
CA TYR A 165 9.44 -3.57 -1.73
C TYR A 165 9.67 -2.08 -1.46
N ALA A 166 8.76 -1.25 -1.99
CA ALA A 166 8.73 0.19 -1.76
C ALA A 166 7.29 0.71 -1.81
N THR A 167 7.05 1.81 -1.12
CA THR A 167 5.78 2.54 -1.09
C THR A 167 6.03 3.99 -1.44
N LEU A 168 5.37 4.48 -2.48
CA LEU A 168 5.32 5.89 -2.81
C LEU A 168 3.95 6.45 -2.45
N MET A 169 3.91 7.62 -1.83
CA MET A 169 2.68 8.32 -1.52
C MET A 169 2.71 9.72 -2.12
N TYR A 170 1.62 10.15 -2.74
CA TYR A 170 1.35 11.57 -2.93
C TYR A 170 0.51 12.06 -1.77
N ILE A 171 0.91 13.17 -1.16
CA ILE A 171 0.25 13.70 0.05
C ILE A 171 -0.20 15.15 -0.12
N TRP A 172 -1.27 15.49 0.59
CA TRP A 172 -1.64 16.86 0.90
C TRP A 172 -0.92 17.29 2.19
N SER A 173 -0.17 18.40 2.15
CA SER A 173 0.56 18.91 3.32
C SER A 173 0.69 20.43 3.29
N THR A 174 0.57 21.05 4.46
CA THR A 174 0.80 22.49 4.68
C THR A 174 2.18 22.80 5.23
N THR A 175 2.96 21.80 5.62
CA THR A 175 4.28 21.99 6.25
C THR A 175 5.44 21.93 5.26
N ALA A 176 5.17 21.55 4.00
CA ALA A 176 6.13 21.57 2.91
C ALA A 176 5.46 21.95 1.59
N ALA A 177 6.24 22.48 0.65
CA ALA A 177 5.71 22.93 -0.64
C ALA A 177 5.45 21.73 -1.59
N PRO A 178 4.47 21.83 -2.51
CA PRO A 178 4.34 20.82 -3.56
C PRO A 178 5.64 20.65 -4.37
N GLY A 179 6.04 19.40 -4.57
CA GLY A 179 7.33 18.98 -5.13
C GLY A 179 8.35 18.54 -4.07
N SER A 180 8.13 18.84 -2.78
CA SER A 180 8.99 18.34 -1.71
C SER A 180 8.82 16.84 -1.51
N VAL A 181 9.94 16.16 -1.23
CA VAL A 181 10.00 14.76 -0.81
C VAL A 181 10.20 14.72 0.70
N ILE A 182 9.32 14.02 1.41
CA ILE A 182 9.40 13.78 2.84
C ILE A 182 9.62 12.28 3.04
N PRO A 183 10.80 11.86 3.52
CA PRO A 183 11.03 10.46 3.86
C PRO A 183 10.21 10.08 5.08
N ASN A 184 9.70 8.85 5.12
CA ASN A 184 9.06 8.35 6.32
C ASN A 184 10.11 8.21 7.45
N PRO A 185 9.80 8.63 8.69
CA PRO A 185 10.76 8.61 9.80
C PRO A 185 11.17 7.20 10.26
N HIS A 186 10.42 6.16 9.85
CA HIS A 186 10.63 4.78 10.29
C HIS A 186 11.31 3.89 9.25
N THR A 187 11.27 4.25 7.96
CA THR A 187 11.88 3.46 6.89
C THR A 187 12.16 4.28 5.63
N GLY A 188 13.31 4.02 4.98
CA GLY A 188 13.64 4.61 3.68
C GLY A 188 12.79 4.07 2.52
N ARG A 189 12.02 3.00 2.73
CA ARG A 189 11.18 2.36 1.71
C ARG A 189 9.77 2.93 1.61
N VAL A 190 9.43 3.90 2.46
CA VAL A 190 8.21 4.69 2.33
C VAL A 190 8.61 6.14 2.09
N GLN A 191 8.12 6.69 0.98
CA GLN A 191 8.47 8.04 0.56
C GLN A 191 7.21 8.82 0.19
N MET A 192 7.16 10.07 0.61
CA MET A 192 5.99 10.93 0.43
C MET A 192 6.37 12.14 -0.42
N ILE A 193 5.65 12.37 -1.51
CA ILE A 193 5.79 13.57 -2.34
C ILE A 193 4.59 14.48 -2.06
N VAL A 194 4.86 15.71 -1.65
CA VAL A 194 3.79 16.71 -1.48
C VAL A 194 3.32 17.15 -2.85
N VAL A 195 2.01 17.11 -3.10
CA VAL A 195 1.44 17.52 -4.40
C VAL A 195 0.34 18.57 -4.29
N SER A 196 -0.10 18.89 -3.09
CA SER A 196 -1.08 19.94 -2.80
C SER A 196 -1.03 20.33 -1.31
N GLY A 197 -1.75 21.38 -0.93
CA GLY A 197 -1.75 21.95 0.42
C GLY A 197 -1.19 23.37 0.48
N ARG A 198 -1.14 24.06 -0.66
CA ARG A 198 -0.81 25.49 -0.70
C ARG A 198 -1.93 26.31 -0.05
N PRO A 199 -1.62 27.54 0.44
CA PRO A 199 -2.66 28.47 0.86
C PRO A 199 -3.72 28.65 -0.25
N GLY A 200 -4.99 28.42 0.10
CA GLY A 200 -6.12 28.46 -0.84
C GLY A 200 -6.55 27.12 -1.42
N ASP A 201 -5.78 26.03 -1.25
CA ASP A 201 -6.16 24.71 -1.76
C ASP A 201 -7.31 24.08 -0.98
N ALA A 202 -7.45 24.41 0.31
CA ALA A 202 -8.51 23.89 1.18
C ALA A 202 -9.89 24.26 0.64
N GLY A 203 -10.79 23.27 0.60
CA GLY A 203 -12.12 23.40 0.02
C GLY A 203 -12.16 23.41 -1.51
N GLN A 204 -11.01 23.36 -2.20
CA GLN A 204 -10.92 23.36 -3.66
C GLN A 204 -10.52 22.00 -4.22
N TRP A 205 -11.08 21.65 -5.38
CA TRP A 205 -10.65 20.46 -6.13
C TRP A 205 -9.31 20.69 -6.80
N GLN A 206 -8.34 19.85 -6.47
CA GLN A 206 -7.03 19.81 -7.08
C GLN A 206 -7.00 18.73 -8.15
N ASN A 207 -6.72 19.09 -9.41
CA ASN A 207 -6.56 18.13 -10.51
C ASN A 207 -5.07 17.83 -10.68
N LEU A 208 -4.69 16.57 -10.50
CA LEU A 208 -3.31 16.15 -10.39
C LEU A 208 -2.98 15.12 -11.46
N ARG A 209 -1.79 15.23 -12.03
CA ARG A 209 -1.24 14.29 -13.01
C ARG A 209 0.27 14.17 -12.78
N ARG A 210 0.75 12.96 -12.57
CA ARG A 210 2.16 12.66 -12.29
C ARG A 210 2.65 11.49 -13.12
N ASN A 211 3.90 11.56 -13.56
CA ASN A 211 4.61 10.38 -14.05
C ASN A 211 5.17 9.65 -12.84
N ILE A 212 4.45 8.61 -12.39
CA ILE A 212 4.78 7.90 -11.16
C ILE A 212 6.06 7.06 -11.32
N ALA A 213 6.38 6.59 -12.53
CA ALA A 213 7.63 5.89 -12.78
C ALA A 213 8.83 6.83 -12.59
N GLN A 214 8.75 8.04 -13.13
CA GLN A 214 9.80 9.05 -12.97
C GLN A 214 9.92 9.53 -11.52
N ASP A 215 8.80 9.72 -10.82
CA ASP A 215 8.80 10.10 -9.40
C ASP A 215 9.45 9.02 -8.53
N TYR A 216 9.17 7.75 -8.83
CA TYR A 216 9.80 6.63 -8.16
C TYR A 216 11.32 6.65 -8.37
N GLU A 217 11.80 6.76 -9.62
CA GLU A 217 13.23 6.81 -9.93
C GLU A 217 13.95 7.98 -9.25
N GLN A 218 13.30 9.15 -9.21
CA GLN A 218 13.86 10.34 -8.57
C GLN A 218 14.09 10.12 -7.07
N VAL A 219 13.16 9.43 -6.41
CA VAL A 219 13.13 9.32 -4.94
C VAL A 219 13.90 8.09 -4.44
N PHE A 220 13.79 6.95 -5.14
CA PHE A 220 14.43 5.69 -4.73
C PHE A 220 15.77 5.44 -5.44
N HIS A 221 16.11 6.25 -6.45
CA HIS A 221 17.35 6.14 -7.22
C HIS A 221 17.54 4.79 -7.93
N GLU A 222 16.43 4.14 -8.27
CA GLU A 222 16.37 2.86 -8.98
C GLU A 222 15.08 2.78 -9.82
N PRO A 223 15.04 2.00 -10.90
CA PRO A 223 13.82 1.82 -11.68
C PRO A 223 12.71 1.15 -10.86
N PRO A 224 11.43 1.54 -11.05
CA PRO A 224 10.31 0.91 -10.36
C PRO A 224 10.07 -0.51 -10.84
N GLY A 225 9.63 -1.35 -9.91
CA GLY A 225 8.88 -2.55 -10.23
C GLY A 225 7.44 -2.24 -10.69
N LYS A 226 6.61 -3.26 -10.79
CA LYS A 226 5.17 -3.12 -11.00
C LYS A 226 4.50 -2.59 -9.75
N ILE A 227 3.38 -1.89 -9.94
CA ILE A 227 2.50 -1.55 -8.82
C ILE A 227 1.63 -2.76 -8.50
N THR A 228 1.80 -3.31 -7.30
CA THR A 228 1.06 -4.47 -6.79
C THR A 228 -0.19 -4.10 -6.00
N GLY A 229 -0.33 -2.83 -5.63
CA GLY A 229 -1.50 -2.29 -4.98
C GLY A 229 -1.50 -0.77 -5.00
N TYR A 230 -2.68 -0.17 -5.02
CA TYR A 230 -2.83 1.28 -4.94
C TYR A 230 -4.13 1.66 -4.26
N GLY A 231 -4.21 2.87 -3.73
CA GLY A 231 -5.43 3.31 -3.06
C GLY A 231 -5.35 4.69 -2.45
N MET A 232 -6.40 5.06 -1.74
CA MET A 232 -6.54 6.35 -1.08
C MET A 232 -6.49 6.14 0.43
N LEU A 233 -5.81 7.05 1.13
CA LEU A 233 -5.66 6.99 2.57
C LEU A 233 -5.95 8.38 3.14
N THR A 234 -6.79 8.42 4.18
CA THR A 234 -7.05 9.61 4.99
C THR A 234 -6.91 9.24 6.44
N ASP A 235 -6.13 10.01 7.19
CA ASP A 235 -5.70 9.65 8.54
C ASP A 235 -5.61 10.85 9.48
N THR A 236 -5.88 10.56 10.76
CA THR A 236 -5.89 11.50 11.89
C THR A 236 -5.50 10.80 13.20
N ASP A 237 -4.87 9.63 13.14
CA ASP A 237 -4.66 8.77 14.31
C ASP A 237 -3.48 9.22 15.18
N ASN A 238 -2.59 10.05 14.63
CA ASN A 238 -1.45 10.64 15.34
C ASN A 238 -1.82 11.91 16.11
N THR A 239 -2.50 12.84 15.45
CA THR A 239 -2.99 14.10 16.04
C THR A 239 -4.26 13.92 16.86
N GLY A 240 -5.04 12.86 16.58
CA GLY A 240 -6.36 12.65 17.18
C GLY A 240 -7.44 13.60 16.64
N ALA A 241 -7.12 14.37 15.59
CA ALA A 241 -8.01 15.34 15.00
C ALA A 241 -9.15 14.68 14.20
N THR A 242 -9.92 15.50 13.50
CA THR A 242 -10.90 15.05 12.51
C THR A 242 -10.61 15.71 11.17
N THR A 243 -10.88 15.00 10.09
CA THR A 243 -10.79 15.57 8.75
C THR A 243 -11.74 14.90 7.78
N ARG A 244 -12.01 15.61 6.68
CA ARG A 244 -12.80 15.12 5.56
C ARG A 244 -12.08 15.45 4.26
N ALA A 245 -12.06 14.45 3.39
CA ALA A 245 -11.61 14.63 2.02
C ALA A 245 -12.54 13.95 1.03
N TRP A 246 -12.41 14.36 -0.22
CA TRP A 246 -13.10 13.76 -1.35
C TRP A 246 -12.09 13.38 -2.42
N TYR A 247 -12.29 12.23 -3.04
CA TYR A 247 -11.49 11.72 -4.15
C TYR A 247 -12.39 11.54 -5.38
N GLY A 248 -11.92 12.03 -6.52
CA GLY A 248 -12.52 11.75 -7.82
C GLY A 248 -11.87 10.54 -8.48
N ASP A 249 -12.18 10.35 -9.76
CA ASP A 249 -11.66 9.25 -10.56
C ASP A 249 -10.12 9.19 -10.53
N LEU A 250 -9.61 7.97 -10.41
CA LEU A 250 -8.19 7.65 -10.48
C LEU A 250 -7.95 6.85 -11.76
N ARG A 251 -6.96 7.24 -12.56
CA ARG A 251 -6.66 6.59 -13.85
C ARG A 251 -5.16 6.45 -14.03
N PHE A 252 -4.69 5.27 -14.46
CA PHE A 252 -3.36 5.15 -15.06
C PHE A 252 -3.44 5.26 -16.57
N LEU A 253 -2.50 6.02 -17.15
CA LEU A 253 -2.50 6.46 -18.53
C LEU A 253 -1.13 6.18 -19.16
N PRO A 254 -1.07 5.95 -20.48
CA PRO A 254 0.19 5.93 -21.20
C PRO A 254 0.99 7.23 -21.04
N ALA A 255 2.30 7.15 -21.27
CA ALA A 255 3.11 8.34 -21.51
C ALA A 255 2.52 9.09 -22.72
N ARG A 256 2.43 10.42 -22.63
CA ARG A 256 2.07 11.26 -23.77
C ARG A 256 3.32 11.64 -24.53
#